data_AF-A0A8H6SPY7-F1
#
_entry.id   AF-A0A8H6SPY7-F1
#
_cell.length_a   1.000
_cell.length_b   1.000
_cell.length_c   1.000
_cell.angle_alpha   90.00
_cell.angle_beta   90.00
_cell.angle_gamma   90.00
#
_symmetry.space_group_name_H-M   'P 1'
#
loop_
_entity.id
_entity.type
_entity.pdbx_description
1 polymer ?
#
loop_
_entity_poly.entity_id
_entity_poly.type
_entity_poly.pdbx_seq_one_letter_code
_entity_poly.pdbx_strand_id
1 'polypeptide(L)'
;MAPKTHTWITAWFLLTAPIIAWDVGYCFFTTSVYGGKHPHTNLTGVESGQGGDLHWIWKPYSIYQRVDLVYGVEALERGDGFTNAQSLLNVIETLLNVLYVYLAHVKAWPPASLVGLSAATMTLSKTVLYWVQEYFCNYCAVGHNTMYDAIVYWIIPNGFWIVVPIFIVNRLSRDLAAELNFAAKAAAKSKSK
;
A
#
# COMPACT_ATOMS: atom_id res chain seq x y z
N MET A 1 4.35 -4.56 -31.04
CA MET A 1 2.97 -4.17 -30.68
C MET A 1 3.06 -3.25 -29.49
N ALA A 2 2.30 -2.15 -29.46
CA ALA A 2 2.22 -1.30 -28.29
C ALA A 2 1.58 -2.08 -27.12
N PRO A 3 2.00 -1.84 -25.86
CA PRO A 3 1.40 -2.50 -24.70
C PRO A 3 -0.07 -2.12 -24.58
N LYS A 4 -0.89 -3.08 -24.15
CA LYS A 4 -2.30 -2.82 -23.85
C LYS A 4 -2.38 -2.12 -22.50
N THR A 5 -2.81 -0.86 -22.51
CA THR A 5 -2.90 -0.04 -21.29
C THR A 5 -4.34 0.13 -20.84
N HIS A 6 -4.53 0.33 -19.53
CA HIS A 6 -5.84 0.64 -18.93
C HIS A 6 -5.71 1.93 -18.14
N THR A 7 -6.44 2.96 -18.56
CA THR A 7 -6.38 4.29 -17.93
C THR A 7 -6.75 4.24 -16.45
N TRP A 8 -7.72 3.41 -16.06
CA TRP A 8 -8.14 3.29 -14.65
C TRP A 8 -7.05 2.68 -13.76
N ILE A 9 -6.25 1.73 -14.26
CA ILE A 9 -5.11 1.14 -13.52
C ILE A 9 -4.00 2.19 -13.36
N THR A 10 -3.77 2.95 -14.43
CA THR A 10 -2.77 4.03 -14.43
C THR A 10 -3.17 5.14 -13.46
N ALA A 11 -4.45 5.54 -13.50
CA ALA A 11 -5.01 6.53 -12.59
C ALA A 11 -4.91 6.05 -11.14
N TRP A 12 -5.26 4.79 -10.87
CA TRP A 12 -5.07 4.19 -9.55
C TRP A 12 -3.64 4.36 -9.04
N PHE A 13 -2.65 3.86 -9.78
CA PHE A 13 -1.25 3.91 -9.38
C PHE A 13 -0.72 5.33 -9.19
N LEU A 14 -1.18 6.30 -9.98
CA LEU A 14 -0.77 7.69 -9.84
C LEU A 14 -1.48 8.42 -8.69
N LEU A 15 -2.77 8.15 -8.48
CA LEU A 15 -3.57 8.79 -7.43
C LEU A 15 -3.24 8.24 -6.05
N THR A 16 -2.90 6.95 -5.93
CA THR A 16 -2.52 6.35 -4.65
C THR A 16 -1.09 6.68 -4.24
N ALA A 17 -0.18 6.94 -5.18
CA ALA A 17 1.20 7.30 -4.87
C ALA A 17 1.37 8.45 -3.84
N PRO A 18 0.70 9.62 -3.97
CA PRO A 18 0.80 10.67 -2.95
C PRO A 18 0.16 10.28 -1.61
N ILE A 19 -0.91 9.47 -1.62
CA ILE A 19 -1.56 8.98 -0.40
C ILE A 19 -0.60 8.05 0.36
N ILE A 20 0.04 7.13 -0.35
CA ILE A 20 1.02 6.20 0.22
C ILE A 20 2.26 6.96 0.69
N ALA A 21 2.74 7.95 -0.07
CA ALA A 21 3.88 8.76 0.34
C ALA A 21 3.60 9.52 1.66
N TRP A 22 2.37 9.99 1.85
CA TRP A 22 1.96 10.64 3.09
C TRP A 22 1.91 9.67 4.28
N ASP A 23 1.42 8.44 4.07
CA ASP A 23 1.41 7.35 5.06
C ASP A 23 2.83 6.90 5.44
N VAL A 24 3.68 6.63 4.45
CA VAL A 24 5.09 6.30 4.67
C VAL A 24 5.80 7.38 5.45
N GLY A 25 5.55 8.65 5.08
CA GLY A 25 6.06 9.81 5.80
C GLY A 25 5.66 9.73 7.27
N TYR A 26 4.38 9.56 7.57
CA TYR A 26 3.88 9.43 8.94
C TYR A 26 4.64 8.34 9.72
N CYS A 27 4.66 7.10 9.22
CA CYS A 27 5.25 5.97 9.94
C CYS A 27 6.76 6.14 10.21
N PHE A 28 7.52 6.58 9.20
CA PHE A 28 8.96 6.76 9.35
C PHE A 28 9.33 7.97 10.20
N PHE A 29 8.61 9.09 10.09
CA PHE A 29 8.84 10.24 10.97
C PHE A 29 8.51 9.90 12.42
N THR A 30 7.42 9.17 12.67
CA THR A 30 7.03 8.77 14.04
C THR A 30 8.11 7.87 14.67
N THR A 31 8.72 6.98 13.88
CA THR A 31 9.79 6.08 14.33
C THR A 31 11.13 6.77 14.53
N SER A 32 11.51 7.68 13.62
CA SER A 32 12.77 8.44 13.70
C SER A 32 12.84 9.33 14.94
N VAL A 33 11.69 9.79 15.45
CA VAL A 33 11.61 10.62 16.67
C VAL A 33 11.87 9.79 17.93
N TYR A 34 11.52 8.49 17.92
CA TYR A 34 11.62 7.63 19.11
C TYR A 34 12.98 6.91 19.23
N GLY A 35 13.63 6.60 18.09
CA GLY A 35 14.96 5.97 18.05
C GLY A 35 16.11 6.87 18.50
N GLY A 36 15.88 8.19 18.62
CA GLY A 36 16.78 9.13 19.26
C GLY A 36 16.11 9.67 20.53
N LYS A 37 16.79 9.62 21.68
CA LYS A 37 16.31 10.21 22.94
C LYS A 37 16.23 11.76 22.90
N HIS A 38 15.47 12.36 21.99
CA HIS A 38 15.26 13.81 21.93
C HIS A 38 13.82 14.20 21.54
N PRO A 39 13.05 14.79 22.48
CA PRO A 39 11.65 15.17 22.29
C PRO A 39 11.55 16.57 21.68
N HIS A 40 11.86 16.74 20.39
CA HIS A 40 11.71 18.04 19.71
C HIS A 40 10.94 17.99 18.38
N THR A 41 10.56 16.80 17.91
CA THR A 41 9.65 16.63 16.77
C THR A 41 8.41 15.87 17.24
N ASN A 42 7.61 16.56 18.06
CA ASN A 42 6.45 16.01 18.74
C ASN A 42 5.30 15.70 17.75
N LEU A 43 5.40 14.58 17.03
CA LEU A 43 4.23 13.85 16.50
C LEU A 43 3.56 13.01 17.60
N THR A 44 4.22 12.84 18.75
CA THR A 44 3.81 11.96 19.85
C THR A 44 2.96 12.63 20.94
N GLY A 45 2.50 13.87 20.72
CA GLY A 45 1.55 14.57 21.62
C GLY A 45 0.09 14.55 21.14
N VAL A 46 -0.24 13.71 20.16
CA VAL A 46 -1.56 13.70 19.51
C VAL A 46 -2.67 13.20 20.45
N GLU A 47 -2.35 12.30 21.38
CA GLU A 47 -3.28 11.84 22.41
C GLU A 47 -3.50 12.88 23.54
N SER A 48 -2.54 13.79 23.74
CA SER A 48 -2.51 14.76 24.86
C SER A 48 -2.71 16.21 24.43
N GLY A 49 -3.00 16.49 23.15
CA GLY A 49 -3.25 17.84 22.64
C GLY A 49 -2.00 18.74 22.54
N GLN A 50 -0.80 18.16 22.70
CA GLN A 50 0.49 18.88 22.68
C GLN A 50 1.28 18.52 21.41
N GLY A 51 0.72 18.80 20.24
CA GLY A 51 1.40 18.58 18.96
C GLY A 51 2.49 19.63 18.70
N GLY A 52 3.64 19.21 18.16
CA GLY A 52 4.71 20.10 17.68
C GLY A 52 4.43 20.67 16.28
N ASP A 53 5.37 21.47 15.74
CA ASP A 53 5.18 22.32 14.55
C ASP A 53 4.76 21.60 13.25
N LEU A 54 5.00 20.29 13.10
CA LEU A 54 4.62 19.49 11.93
C LEU A 54 3.28 18.73 12.08
N HIS A 55 2.65 18.79 13.26
CA HIS A 55 1.45 18.00 13.57
C HIS A 55 0.28 18.25 12.61
N TRP A 56 0.17 19.47 12.06
CA TRP A 56 -0.93 19.83 11.16
C TRP A 56 -0.93 19.02 9.84
N ILE A 57 0.22 18.52 9.40
CA ILE A 57 0.38 17.74 8.16
C ILE A 57 -0.28 16.36 8.31
N TRP A 58 -0.17 15.73 9.49
CA TRP A 58 -0.68 14.39 9.77
C TRP A 58 -1.85 14.38 10.75
N LYS A 59 -2.54 15.52 10.91
CA LYS A 59 -3.68 15.65 11.83
C LYS A 59 -4.71 14.51 11.72
N PRO A 60 -5.06 13.99 10.53
CA PRO A 60 -6.00 12.86 10.43
C PRO A 60 -5.49 11.56 11.07
N TYR A 61 -4.18 11.35 11.19
CA TYR A 61 -3.61 10.21 11.90
C TYR A 61 -3.93 10.21 13.39
N SER A 62 -4.35 11.34 13.98
CA SER A 62 -4.91 11.34 15.34
C SER A 62 -6.11 10.43 15.52
N ILE A 63 -6.92 10.27 14.47
CA ILE A 63 -8.05 9.34 14.48
C ILE A 63 -7.51 7.91 14.35
N TYR A 64 -6.61 7.69 13.39
CA TYR A 64 -6.03 6.36 13.14
C TYR A 64 -5.24 5.82 14.33
N GLN A 65 -4.48 6.64 15.07
CA GLN A 65 -3.81 6.21 16.29
C GLN A 65 -4.76 5.65 17.35
N ARG A 66 -5.99 6.18 17.42
CA ARG A 66 -7.01 5.73 18.37
C ARG A 66 -7.81 4.55 17.85
N VAL A 67 -8.01 4.45 16.54
CA VAL A 67 -8.75 3.34 15.93
C VAL A 67 -7.85 2.13 15.75
N ASP A 68 -6.62 2.33 15.33
CA ASP A 68 -5.70 1.28 14.99
C ASP A 68 -4.37 1.52 15.69
N LEU A 69 -4.19 0.81 16.80
CA LEU A 69 -3.11 1.05 17.74
C LEU A 69 -1.73 0.80 17.11
N VAL A 70 -1.65 0.09 15.98
CA VAL A 70 -0.39 -0.11 15.24
C VAL A 70 0.18 1.22 14.69
N TYR A 71 -0.66 2.24 14.53
CA TYR A 71 -0.24 3.59 14.16
C TYR A 71 0.09 4.48 15.37
N GLY A 72 -0.23 4.03 16.59
CA GLY A 72 -0.09 4.75 17.85
C GLY A 72 1.30 4.69 18.50
N VAL A 73 1.48 5.50 19.55
CA VAL A 73 2.72 5.52 20.34
C VAL A 73 2.90 4.20 21.11
N GLU A 74 1.80 3.56 21.50
CA GLU A 74 1.79 2.26 22.19
C GLU A 74 2.52 1.17 21.39
N ALA A 75 2.34 1.11 20.06
CA ALA A 75 3.05 0.17 19.21
C ALA A 75 4.57 0.41 19.22
N LEU A 76 4.99 1.68 19.20
CA LEU A 76 6.41 2.05 19.28
C LEU A 76 7.03 1.72 20.64
N GLU A 77 6.33 2.00 21.74
CA GLU A 77 6.76 1.66 23.10
C GLU A 77 6.94 0.16 23.30
N ARG A 78 6.12 -0.65 22.62
CA ARG A 78 6.21 -2.11 22.62
C ARG A 78 7.26 -2.66 21.65
N GLY A 79 7.90 -1.80 20.86
CA GLY A 79 8.84 -2.21 19.83
C GLY A 79 8.19 -2.99 18.69
N ASP A 80 6.90 -2.75 18.42
CA ASP A 80 6.19 -3.38 17.31
C ASP A 80 6.65 -2.79 15.97
N GLY A 81 7.36 -3.62 15.20
CA GLY A 81 7.89 -3.25 13.89
C GLY A 81 6.89 -3.40 12.74
N PHE A 82 5.70 -3.94 12.97
CA PHE A 82 4.78 -4.36 11.91
C PHE A 82 4.40 -3.20 10.98
N THR A 83 3.91 -2.09 11.51
CA THR A 83 3.48 -0.92 10.72
C THR A 83 4.61 -0.37 9.85
N ASN A 84 5.81 -0.21 10.42
CA ASN A 84 6.95 0.30 9.66
C ASN A 84 7.42 -0.68 8.58
N ALA A 85 7.36 -1.99 8.85
CA ALA A 85 7.65 -3.00 7.84
C ALA A 85 6.63 -2.93 6.68
N GLN A 86 5.35 -2.74 7.00
CA GLN A 86 4.29 -2.50 6.00
C GLN A 86 4.55 -1.22 5.20
N SER A 87 4.98 -0.13 5.85
CA SER A 87 5.32 1.14 5.19
C SER A 87 6.55 1.01 4.27
N LEU A 88 7.54 0.19 4.63
CA LEU A 88 8.67 -0.08 3.72
C LEU A 88 8.21 -0.82 2.46
N LEU A 89 7.30 -1.80 2.59
CA LEU A 89 6.71 -2.47 1.43
C LEU A 89 5.90 -1.50 0.57
N ASN A 90 5.15 -0.58 1.18
CA ASN A 90 4.46 0.53 0.50
C ASN A 90 5.40 1.35 -0.40
N VAL A 91 6.64 1.63 0.04
CA VAL A 91 7.65 2.32 -0.80
C VAL A 91 7.99 1.48 -2.03
N ILE A 92 8.33 0.21 -1.83
CA ILE A 92 8.73 -0.70 -2.92
C ILE A 92 7.60 -0.86 -3.94
N GLU A 93 6.38 -1.08 -3.46
CA GLU A 93 5.18 -1.20 -4.29
C GLU A 93 4.91 0.08 -5.09
N THR A 94 5.06 1.25 -4.46
CA THR A 94 4.84 2.53 -5.14
C THR A 94 5.88 2.77 -6.24
N LEU A 95 7.14 2.39 -6.01
CA LEU A 95 8.17 2.44 -7.05
C LEU A 95 7.83 1.52 -8.23
N LEU A 96 7.32 0.32 -7.97
CA LEU A 96 6.87 -0.61 -9.03
C LEU A 96 5.63 -0.08 -9.76
N ASN A 97 4.71 0.56 -9.06
CA ASN A 97 3.53 1.21 -9.64
C ASN A 97 3.95 2.33 -10.62
N VAL A 98 4.86 3.21 -10.20
CA VAL A 98 5.42 4.27 -11.07
C VAL A 98 6.21 3.67 -12.23
N LEU A 99 6.99 2.62 -11.98
CA LEU A 99 7.72 1.90 -13.03
C LEU A 99 6.77 1.29 -14.06
N TYR A 100 5.66 0.67 -13.64
CA TYR A 100 4.61 0.21 -14.55
C TYR A 100 4.11 1.35 -15.43
N VAL A 101 3.77 2.51 -14.85
CA VAL A 101 3.24 3.66 -15.61
C VAL A 101 4.26 4.11 -16.65
N TYR A 102 5.53 4.23 -16.27
CA TYR A 102 6.60 4.58 -17.20
C TYR A 102 6.77 3.55 -18.33
N LEU A 103 6.79 2.26 -17.99
CA LEU A 103 6.96 1.18 -18.97
C LEU A 103 5.78 1.08 -19.92
N ALA A 104 4.56 1.27 -19.41
CA ALA A 104 3.33 1.20 -20.18
C ALA A 104 3.16 2.39 -21.14
N HIS A 105 3.44 3.61 -20.69
CA HIS A 105 3.08 4.84 -21.42
C HIS A 105 4.24 5.57 -22.07
N VAL A 106 5.45 5.47 -21.51
CA VAL A 106 6.63 6.20 -22.03
C VAL A 106 7.51 5.28 -22.86
N LYS A 107 7.94 4.15 -22.29
CA LYS A 107 8.76 3.17 -23.02
C LYS A 107 7.96 2.30 -23.97
N ALA A 108 6.64 2.21 -23.75
CA ALA A 108 5.76 1.31 -24.48
C ALA A 108 6.32 -0.13 -24.51
N TRP A 109 6.82 -0.61 -23.37
CA TRP A 109 7.41 -1.93 -23.24
C TRP A 109 6.29 -2.98 -23.15
N PRO A 110 6.18 -3.94 -24.09
CA PRO A 110 5.05 -4.86 -24.13
C PRO A 110 4.82 -5.65 -22.82
N PRO A 111 5.86 -6.16 -22.13
CA PRO A 111 5.71 -6.85 -20.85
C PRO A 111 5.43 -5.95 -19.64
N ALA A 112 5.06 -4.67 -19.81
CA ALA A 112 4.73 -3.79 -18.68
C ALA A 112 3.64 -4.39 -17.77
N SER A 113 2.71 -5.17 -18.33
CA SER A 113 1.67 -5.93 -17.62
C SER A 113 2.23 -6.78 -16.47
N LEU A 114 3.44 -7.35 -16.62
CA LEU A 114 4.13 -8.13 -15.61
C LEU A 114 4.47 -7.28 -14.37
N VAL A 115 5.00 -6.07 -14.57
CA VAL A 115 5.39 -5.19 -13.45
C VAL A 115 4.16 -4.73 -12.68
N GLY A 116 3.10 -4.32 -13.39
CA GLY A 116 1.85 -3.91 -12.75
C GLY A 116 1.15 -5.06 -12.02
N LEU A 117 1.21 -6.27 -12.57
CA LEU A 117 0.69 -7.47 -11.92
C LEU A 117 1.44 -7.78 -10.62
N SER A 118 2.78 -7.76 -10.65
CA SER A 118 3.61 -7.98 -9.46
C SER A 118 3.32 -6.95 -8.38
N ALA A 119 3.26 -5.67 -8.74
CA ALA A 119 2.99 -4.59 -7.79
C ALA A 119 1.61 -4.73 -7.13
N ALA A 120 0.56 -4.95 -7.92
CA ALA A 120 -0.79 -5.14 -7.38
C ALA A 120 -0.93 -6.41 -6.53
N THR A 121 -0.20 -7.47 -6.86
CA THR A 121 -0.18 -8.71 -6.06
C THR A 121 0.48 -8.47 -4.70
N MET A 122 1.57 -7.69 -4.66
CA MET A 122 2.21 -7.30 -3.40
C MET A 122 1.27 -6.50 -2.52
N THR A 123 0.60 -5.47 -3.07
CA THR A 123 -0.40 -4.69 -2.33
C THR A 123 -1.50 -5.57 -1.77
N LEU A 124 -2.08 -6.45 -2.59
CA LEU A 124 -3.12 -7.37 -2.16
C LEU A 124 -2.64 -8.27 -1.01
N SER A 125 -1.48 -8.90 -1.17
CA SER A 125 -0.92 -9.84 -0.19
C SER A 125 -0.63 -9.15 1.13
N LYS A 126 -0.04 -7.96 1.07
CA LYS A 126 0.26 -7.13 2.23
C LYS A 126 -1.01 -6.72 2.97
N THR A 127 -2.02 -6.20 2.27
CA THR A 127 -3.27 -5.75 2.93
C THR A 127 -4.07 -6.94 3.48
N VAL A 128 -4.02 -8.11 2.84
CA VAL A 128 -4.59 -9.33 3.43
C VAL A 128 -3.82 -9.74 4.69
N LEU A 129 -2.50 -9.69 4.67
CA LEU A 129 -1.68 -9.94 5.87
C LEU A 129 -2.05 -8.98 7.00
N TYR A 130 -2.28 -7.70 6.70
CA TYR A 130 -2.73 -6.70 7.67
C TYR A 130 -4.00 -7.11 8.40
N TRP A 131 -5.01 -7.61 7.66
CA TRP A 131 -6.27 -8.07 8.27
C TRP A 131 -6.11 -9.36 9.07
N VAL A 132 -5.35 -10.30 8.50
CA VAL A 132 -5.18 -11.63 9.08
C VAL A 132 -4.31 -11.58 10.33
N GLN A 133 -3.38 -10.62 10.43
CA GLN A 133 -2.62 -10.34 11.64
C GLN A 133 -3.55 -10.05 12.83
N GLU A 134 -4.57 -9.20 12.65
CA GLU A 134 -5.53 -8.91 13.72
C GLU A 134 -6.28 -10.16 14.17
N TYR A 135 -6.69 -11.03 13.24
CA TYR A 135 -7.32 -12.30 13.61
C TYR A 135 -6.39 -13.18 14.46
N PHE A 136 -5.10 -13.30 14.09
CA PHE A 136 -4.15 -14.14 14.80
C PHE A 136 -3.66 -13.56 16.13
N CYS A 137 -3.69 -12.24 16.30
CA CYS A 137 -3.36 -11.61 17.58
C CYS A 137 -4.60 -11.37 18.47
N ASN A 138 -5.77 -11.92 18.11
CA ASN A 138 -7.04 -11.73 18.82
C ASN A 138 -7.49 -10.26 18.89
N TYR A 139 -7.45 -9.59 17.74
CA TYR A 139 -7.83 -8.19 17.52
C TYR A 139 -7.07 -7.22 18.42
N CYS A 140 -5.76 -7.45 18.56
CA CYS A 140 -4.90 -6.75 19.50
C CYS A 140 -4.79 -5.23 19.26
N ALA A 141 -4.94 -4.77 18.00
CA ALA A 141 -4.81 -3.37 17.66
C ALA A 141 -6.14 -2.67 17.36
N VAL A 142 -7.19 -3.43 17.01
CA VAL A 142 -8.49 -2.85 16.61
C VAL A 142 -9.69 -3.35 17.42
N GLY A 143 -9.51 -4.32 18.32
CA GLY A 143 -10.59 -4.97 19.05
C GLY A 143 -11.30 -4.09 20.07
N HIS A 144 -10.70 -2.97 20.46
CA HIS A 144 -11.27 -2.00 21.40
C HIS A 144 -12.28 -1.03 20.75
N ASN A 145 -12.36 -1.01 19.42
CA ASN A 145 -13.20 -0.05 18.69
C ASN A 145 -14.70 -0.33 18.86
N THR A 146 -15.48 0.73 18.72
CA THR A 146 -16.91 0.58 18.43
C THR A 146 -17.09 -0.06 17.04
N MET A 147 -18.22 -0.73 16.82
CA MET A 147 -18.54 -1.29 15.50
C MET A 147 -18.54 -0.22 14.40
N TYR A 148 -18.99 0.99 14.72
CA TYR A 148 -18.99 2.12 13.79
C TYR A 148 -17.56 2.52 13.39
N ASP A 149 -16.69 2.73 14.38
CA ASP A 149 -15.31 3.16 14.12
C ASP A 149 -14.53 2.09 13.36
N ALA A 150 -14.70 0.83 13.74
CA ALA A 150 -14.12 -0.31 13.03
C ALA A 150 -14.57 -0.34 11.56
N ILE A 151 -15.87 -0.17 11.28
CA ILE A 151 -16.38 -0.19 9.91
C ILE A 151 -15.85 0.98 9.09
N VAL A 152 -15.99 2.20 9.61
CA VAL A 152 -15.76 3.44 8.85
C VAL A 152 -14.28 3.73 8.67
N TYR A 153 -13.48 3.54 9.72
CA TYR A 153 -12.07 3.96 9.71
C TYR A 153 -11.11 2.81 9.43
N TRP A 154 -11.52 1.55 9.61
CA TRP A 154 -10.65 0.39 9.41
C TRP A 154 -11.10 -0.53 8.27
N ILE A 155 -12.33 -1.05 8.30
CA ILE A 155 -12.81 -2.04 7.33
C ILE A 155 -12.96 -1.42 5.93
N ILE A 156 -13.65 -0.29 5.79
CA ILE A 156 -13.91 0.31 4.47
C ILE A 156 -12.61 0.76 3.79
N PRO A 157 -11.71 1.53 4.45
CA PRO A 157 -10.48 1.98 3.81
C PRO A 157 -9.56 0.83 3.40
N ASN A 158 -9.32 -0.12 4.32
CA ASN A 158 -8.46 -1.27 3.99
C ASN A 158 -9.14 -2.23 3.00
N GLY A 159 -10.46 -2.40 3.08
CA GLY A 159 -11.24 -3.19 2.13
C GLY A 159 -11.14 -2.63 0.70
N PHE A 160 -11.08 -1.31 0.55
CA PHE A 160 -10.84 -0.67 -0.75
C PHE A 160 -9.45 -1.02 -1.33
N TRP A 161 -8.42 -1.09 -0.47
CA TRP A 161 -7.07 -1.57 -0.80
C TRP A 161 -6.99 -3.10 -1.02
N ILE A 162 -8.03 -3.86 -0.75
CA ILE A 162 -8.13 -5.27 -1.15
C ILE A 162 -8.85 -5.38 -2.49
N VAL A 163 -10.03 -4.77 -2.60
CA VAL A 163 -10.93 -4.93 -3.74
C VAL A 163 -10.30 -4.42 -5.03
N VAL A 164 -9.70 -3.23 -5.03
CA VAL A 164 -9.16 -2.66 -6.26
C VAL A 164 -7.93 -3.43 -6.77
N PRO A 165 -6.93 -3.79 -5.93
CA PRO A 165 -5.85 -4.66 -6.37
C PRO A 165 -6.31 -6.02 -6.90
N ILE A 166 -7.38 -6.63 -6.36
CA ILE A 166 -7.98 -7.84 -6.94
C ILE A 166 -8.40 -7.60 -8.40
N PHE A 167 -9.07 -6.49 -8.70
CA PHE A 167 -9.47 -6.16 -10.07
C PHE A 167 -8.25 -5.91 -10.97
N ILE A 168 -7.22 -5.24 -10.48
CA ILE A 168 -5.97 -4.99 -11.23
C ILE A 168 -5.27 -6.31 -11.55
N VAL A 169 -5.07 -7.17 -10.55
CA VAL A 169 -4.46 -8.50 -10.70
C VAL A 169 -5.24 -9.31 -11.74
N ASN A 170 -6.57 -9.38 -11.62
CA ASN A 170 -7.40 -10.09 -12.59
C ASN A 170 -7.26 -9.54 -14.01
N ARG A 171 -7.22 -8.22 -14.17
CA ARG A 171 -7.12 -7.61 -15.50
C ARG A 171 -5.75 -7.84 -16.14
N LEU A 172 -4.68 -7.51 -15.43
CA LEU A 172 -3.32 -7.62 -15.94
C LEU A 172 -2.90 -9.08 -16.14
N SER A 173 -3.39 -10.01 -15.32
CA SER A 173 -3.17 -11.45 -15.53
C SER A 173 -3.76 -11.94 -16.85
N ARG A 174 -4.97 -11.49 -17.22
CA ARG A 174 -5.60 -11.85 -18.50
C ARG A 174 -4.86 -11.27 -19.69
N ASP A 175 -4.36 -10.04 -19.58
CA ASP A 175 -3.57 -9.43 -20.64
C ASP A 175 -2.23 -10.14 -20.83
N LEU A 176 -1.52 -10.43 -19.72
CA LEU A 176 -0.27 -11.18 -19.75
C LEU A 176 -0.47 -12.59 -20.34
N ALA A 177 -1.54 -13.30 -19.94
CA ALA A 177 -1.87 -14.61 -20.50
C ALA A 177 -2.14 -14.53 -22.01
N ALA A 178 -2.81 -13.48 -22.49
CA ALA A 178 -3.05 -13.29 -23.92
C ALA A 178 -1.74 -13.04 -24.69
N GLU A 179 -0.84 -12.23 -24.14
CA GLU A 179 0.49 -11.95 -24.71
C GLU A 179 1.34 -13.23 -24.81
N LEU A 180 1.39 -14.02 -23.74
CA LEU A 180 2.12 -15.29 -23.71
C LEU A 180 1.56 -16.30 -24.71
N ASN A 181 0.24 -16.45 -24.79
CA ASN A 181 -0.40 -17.34 -25.75
C ASN A 181 -0.15 -16.90 -27.20
N PHE A 182 -0.16 -15.59 -27.47
CA PHE A 182 0.18 -15.06 -28.79
C PHE A 182 1.63 -15.37 -29.16
N ALA A 183 2.57 -15.12 -28.26
CA ALA A 183 3.99 -15.42 -28.46
C ALA A 183 4.24 -16.92 -28.70
N ALA A 184 3.58 -17.81 -27.94
CA ALA A 184 3.68 -19.25 -28.12
C ALA A 184 3.20 -19.71 -29.52
N LYS A 185 2.06 -19.19 -29.99
CA LYS A 185 1.54 -19.48 -31.34
C LYS A 185 2.49 -18.98 -32.44
N ALA A 186 3.03 -17.78 -32.29
CA ALA A 186 4.00 -17.23 -33.24
C ALA A 186 5.28 -18.08 -33.32
N ALA A 187 5.80 -18.50 -32.18
CA ALA A 187 6.96 -19.39 -32.11
C ALA A 187 6.70 -20.76 -32.76
N ALA A 188 5.53 -21.36 -32.55
CA ALA A 188 5.14 -22.62 -33.18
C ALA A 188 5.05 -22.49 -34.71
N LYS A 189 4.47 -21.39 -35.21
CA LYS A 189 4.37 -21.12 -36.66
C LYS A 189 5.75 -20.90 -37.30
N SER A 190 6.68 -20.28 -36.59
CA SER A 190 8.06 -20.10 -37.05
C SER A 190 8.79 -21.43 -37.23
N LYS A 191 8.60 -22.39 -36.32
CA LYS A 191 9.22 -23.74 -36.40
C LYS A 191 8.65 -24.64 -37.51
N SER A 192 7.46 -24.33 -38.00
CA SER A 192 6.77 -25.08 -39.07
C SER A 192 7.13 -24.56 -40.48
N LYS A 193 7.88 -23.46 -40.58
CA LYS A 193 8.43 -22.93 -41.84
C LYS A 193 9.88 -23.32 -41.96
#